data_AF-A0A497GID4-F1
#
_entry.id   AF-A0A497GID4-F1
#
_cell.length_a   1.000
_cell.length_b   1.000
_cell.length_c   1.000
_cell.angle_alpha   90.00
_cell.angle_beta   90.00
_cell.angle_gamma   90.00
#
_symmetry.space_group_name_H-M   'P 1'
#
loop_
_entity.id
_entity.type
_entity.pdbx_description
1 polymer ?
#
loop_
_entity_poly.entity_id
_entity_poly.type
_entity_poly.pdbx_seq_one_letter_code
_entity_poly.pdbx_strand_id
1 'polypeptide(L)' 'MTDIVEKIILEEIRAISEVLERIEALLEERLIGIEEPLPDEVEVIKEYEADKKSDRVKLVKLEDF' A
#
# COMPACT_ATOMS: atom_id res chain seq x y z
N MET A 1 -18.98 -25.80 -16.96
CA MET A 1 -17.91 -26.53 -16.25
C MET A 1 -16.60 -25.77 -16.31
N THR A 2 -16.17 -25.31 -17.49
CA THR A 2 -14.97 -24.49 -17.70
C THR A 2 -14.96 -23.19 -16.86
N ASP A 3 -16.06 -22.43 -16.86
CA ASP A 3 -16.16 -21.17 -16.09
C ASP A 3 -16.02 -21.35 -14.57
N ILE A 4 -16.42 -22.51 -14.04
CA ILE A 4 -16.30 -22.81 -12.61
C ILE A 4 -14.83 -23.07 -12.28
N VAL A 5 -14.12 -23.78 -13.15
CA VAL A 5 -12.68 -24.06 -13.00
C VAL A 5 -11.87 -22.76 -13.12
N GLU A 6 -12.20 -21.89 -14.08
CA GLU A 6 -11.55 -20.58 -14.24
C GLU A 6 -11.74 -19.69 -13.02
N LYS A 7 -12.95 -19.66 -12.45
CA LYS A 7 -13.22 -18.91 -11.23
C LYS A 7 -12.41 -19.41 -10.04
N ILE A 8 -12.33 -20.73 -9.86
CA ILE A 8 -11.52 -21.33 -8.79
C ILE A 8 -10.03 -20.99 -8.98
N ILE A 9 -9.52 -21.10 -10.21
CA ILE A 9 -8.12 -20.73 -10.51
C ILE A 9 -7.86 -19.26 -10.19
N LEU A 10 -8.79 -18.36 -10.52
CA LEU A 10 -8.65 -16.93 -10.21
C LEU A 10 -8.65 -16.67 -8.70
N GLU A 11 -9.47 -17.36 -7.93
CA GLU A 11 -9.49 -17.25 -6.46
C GLU A 11 -8.18 -17.74 -5.84
N GLU A 12 -7.65 -18.86 -6.33
CA GLU A 12 -6.34 -19.39 -5.90
C GLU A 12 -5.19 -18.42 -6.24
N ILE A 13 -5.19 -17.84 -7.45
CA ILE A 13 -4.18 -16.85 -7.84
C ILE A 13 -4.22 -15.63 -6.90
N ARG A 14 -5.41 -15.14 -6.56
CA ARG A 14 -5.56 -14.01 -5.62
C ARG A 14 -5.05 -14.35 -4.23
N ALA A 15 -5.37 -15.54 -3.73
CA ALA A 15 -4.87 -16.00 -2.43
C ALA A 15 -3.33 -16.09 -2.42
N ILE A 16 -2.72 -16.57 -3.50
CA ILE A 16 -1.26 -16.61 -3.65
C ILE A 16 -0.68 -15.19 -3.67
N SER A 17 -1.29 -14.26 -4.40
CA SER A 17 -0.87 -12.85 -4.44
C SER A 17 -0.92 -12.19 -3.07
N GLU A 18 -1.99 -12.38 -2.29
CA GLU A 18 -2.09 -11.82 -0.94
C GLU A 18 -1.01 -12.36 0.00
N VAL A 19 -0.66 -13.65 -0.14
CA VAL A 19 0.42 -14.25 0.65
C VAL A 19 1.78 -13.68 0.23
N LEU A 20 2.01 -13.48 -1.07
CA LEU A 20 3.25 -12.88 -1.58
C LEU A 20 3.42 -11.44 -1.08
N GLU A 21 2.39 -10.61 -1.14
CA GLU A 21 2.44 -9.22 -0.62
C GLU A 21 2.83 -9.18 0.87
N ARG A 22 2.30 -10.10 1.68
CA ARG A 22 2.68 -10.21 3.10
C ARG A 22 4.14 -10.61 3.26
N ILE A 23 4.65 -11.52 2.44
CA ILE A 23 6.06 -11.94 2.48
C ILE A 23 6.96 -10.78 2.07
N GLU A 24 6.58 -10.04 1.03
CA GLU A 24 7.31 -8.85 0.58
C GLU A 24 7.38 -7.80 1.68
N ALA A 25 6.27 -7.47 2.34
CA ALA A 25 6.26 -6.53 3.46
C ALA A 25 7.19 -6.98 4.61
N LEU A 26 7.19 -8.27 4.96
CA LEU A 26 8.08 -8.83 5.99
C LEU A 26 9.55 -8.79 5.56
N LEU A 27 9.83 -8.95 4.26
CA LEU A 27 11.18 -8.86 3.72
C LEU A 27 11.67 -7.42 3.67
N GLU A 28 10.83 -6.47 3.25
CA GLU A 28 11.13 -5.04 3.30
C GLU A 28 11.46 -4.59 4.72
N GLU A 29 10.62 -4.96 5.70
CA GLU A 29 10.87 -4.67 7.13
C GLU A 29 12.24 -5.19 7.59
N ARG A 30 12.65 -6.38 7.15
CA ARG A 30 13.92 -7.01 7.54
C ARG A 30 15.14 -6.52 6.75
N LEU A 31 14.98 -6.17 5.47
CA LEU A 31 16.08 -5.85 4.56
C LEU A 31 16.37 -4.36 4.49
N ILE A 32 15.32 -3.53 4.45
CA ILE A 32 15.45 -2.08 4.39
C ILE A 32 15.60 -1.54 5.82
N GLY A 33 15.02 -2.23 6.81
CA GLY A 33 14.85 -1.68 8.14
C GLY A 33 13.81 -0.57 8.11
N ILE A 34 12.90 -0.55 9.07
CA ILE A 34 12.04 0.63 9.24
C ILE A 34 12.92 1.69 9.90
N GLU A 35 13.48 2.60 9.10
CA GLU A 35 14.11 3.80 9.65
C GLU A 35 12.97 4.64 10.24
N GLU A 36 12.99 4.79 11.57
CA GLU A 36 12.06 5.69 12.24
C GLU A 36 12.27 7.10 11.65
N PRO A 37 11.19 7.77 11.21
CA PRO A 37 11.31 9.11 10.68
C PRO A 37 11.99 10.02 11.71
N LEU A 38 12.87 10.89 11.23
CA LEU A 38 13.51 11.90 12.07
C LEU A 38 12.43 12.81 12.67
N PRO A 39 12.70 13.48 13.81
CA PRO A 39 11.70 14.31 14.48
C PRO A 39 11.04 15.36 13.58
N ASP A 40 11.80 15.95 12.66
CA ASP A 40 11.31 16.90 11.66
C ASP A 40 10.43 16.22 10.60
N GLU A 41 10.78 15.02 10.15
CA GLU A 41 9.95 14.21 9.24
C GLU A 41 8.61 13.83 9.89
N VAL A 42 8.61 13.50 11.18
CA VAL A 42 7.39 13.24 11.96
C VAL A 42 6.49 14.47 11.99
N GLU A 43 7.04 15.67 12.14
CA GLU A 43 6.28 16.91 12.13
C GLU A 43 5.64 17.16 10.76
N VAL A 44 6.39 16.98 9.68
CA VAL A 44 5.89 17.13 8.31
C VAL A 44 4.79 16.13 7.99
N ILE A 45 4.95 14.87 8.41
CA ILE A 45 3.92 13.82 8.23
C ILE A 45 2.63 14.22 8.96
N LYS A 46 2.74 14.72 10.20
CA LYS A 46 1.58 15.19 10.98
C LYS A 46 0.87 16.37 10.33
N GLU A 47 1.63 17.34 9.83
CA GLU A 47 1.08 18.50 9.12
C GLU A 47 0.35 18.06 7.85
N TYR A 48 0.97 17.22 7.02
CA TYR A 48 0.35 16.67 5.82
C TYR A 48 -0.96 15.93 6.13
N GLU A 49 -0.98 15.08 7.16
CA GLU A 49 -2.18 14.35 7.57
C GLU A 49 -3.30 15.29 8.08
N ALA A 50 -2.94 16.38 8.77
CA ALA A 50 -3.90 17.41 9.19
C ALA A 50 -4.46 18.19 7.99
N ASP A 51 -3.61 18.53 7.03
CA ASP A 51 -3.98 19.25 5.81
C ASP A 51 -4.86 18.40 4.88
N LYS A 52 -4.55 17.10 4.77
CA LYS A 52 -5.40 16.13 4.05
C LYS A 52 -6.77 16.00 4.71
N LYS A 53 -6.84 15.93 6.05
CA LYS A 53 -8.12 15.89 6.80
C LYS A 53 -8.93 17.17 6.69
N SER A 54 -8.27 18.31 6.53
CA SER A 54 -8.91 19.62 6.41
C SER A 54 -9.16 20.06 4.96
N ASP A 55 -9.04 19.13 4.00
CA ASP A 55 -9.21 19.37 2.56
C ASP A 55 -8.27 20.45 1.97
N ARG A 56 -7.21 20.83 2.70
CA ARG A 56 -6.17 21.76 2.23
C ARG A 56 -5.27 21.13 1.18
N VAL A 57 -5.04 19.82 1.30
CA VAL A 57 -4.30 19.02 0.31
C VAL A 57 -5.23 17.97 -0.27
N LYS A 58 -5.20 17.81 -1.61
CA LYS A 58 -5.99 16.82 -2.34
C LYS A 58 -5.12 16.01 -3.27
N LEU A 59 -5.37 14.71 -3.30
CA LEU A 59 -4.78 13.83 -4.29
C LEU A 59 -5.47 14.06 -5.63
N VAL A 60 -4.68 14.32 -6.66
CA VAL A 60 -5.12 14.41 -8.05
C VAL A 60 -4.61 13.20 -8.80
N LYS A 61 -5.38 12.74 -9.79
CA LYS A 61 -4.94 11.62 -10.61
C LYS A 61 -3.84 12.07 -11.56
N LEU A 62 -2.87 11.20 -11.78
CA LEU A 62 -1.78 11.47 -12.73
C LEU A 62 -2.29 11.56 -14.17
N GLU A 63 -3.39 10.88 -14.50
CA GLU A 63 -4.02 10.92 -15.83
C GLU A 63 -4.79 12.22 -16.11
N ASP A 64 -4.98 13.07 -15.10
CA ASP A 64 -5.62 14.39 -15.25
C ASP A 64 -4.64 15.47 -15.77
N PHE A 65 -3.37 15.10 -16.03
CA PHE A 65 -2.30 15.96 -16.57
C PHE A 65 -1.92 15.61 -18.01
#